data_AF-A0A511SZS4-F1
#
_entry.id   AF-A0A511SZS4-F1
#
_cell.length_a   1.000
_cell.length_b   1.000
_cell.length_c   1.000
_cell.angle_alpha   90.00
_cell.angle_beta   90.00
_cell.angle_gamma   90.00
#
_symmetry.space_group_name_H-M   'P 1'
#
loop_
_entity.id
_entity.type
_entity.pdbx_description
1 polymer ?
#
loop_
_entity_poly.entity_id
_entity_poly.type
_entity_poly.pdbx_seq_one_letter_code
_entity_poly.pdbx_strand_id
1 'polypeptide(L)'
;MSLDYNFRISTPHTPHHVLALVRESLGLPPGPRAPHEEAAGPGLLIAAGPVAQATRQWMETSLGFTPSVDLQFWVEERRRHPALTTLLQGVLEVLHRTPGDAVLVFGGESVLLLRRAGHLLLDSGTGVWTQERLALVNDSYELKVLPPL
;
A
#
# COMPACT_ATOMS: atom_id res chain seq x y z
N MET A 1 8.73 18.17 5.09
CA MET A 1 7.39 17.80 4.60
C MET A 1 7.40 16.31 4.35
N SER A 2 6.33 15.62 4.74
CA SER A 2 6.12 14.21 4.48
C SER A 2 5.02 14.03 3.44
N LEU A 3 5.14 12.98 2.64
CA LEU A 3 4.15 12.53 1.68
C LEU A 3 3.39 11.34 2.27
N ASP A 4 2.06 11.36 2.16
CA ASP A 4 1.18 10.35 2.73
C ASP A 4 0.69 9.39 1.64
N TYR A 5 0.82 8.10 1.90
CA TYR A 5 0.29 7.03 1.06
C TYR A 5 -0.51 6.06 1.93
N ASN A 6 -1.65 5.60 1.42
CA ASN A 6 -2.48 4.62 2.13
C ASN A 6 -2.67 3.39 1.26
N PHE A 7 -2.27 2.23 1.75
CA PHE A 7 -2.58 0.95 1.15
C PHE A 7 -3.67 0.26 1.95
N ARG A 8 -4.75 -0.12 1.29
CA ARG A 8 -5.90 -0.77 1.92
C ARG A 8 -6.16 -2.09 1.25
N ILE A 9 -6.39 -3.12 2.04
CA ILE A 9 -6.62 -4.49 1.55
C ILE A 9 -7.77 -5.15 2.30
N SER A 10 -8.60 -5.89 1.55
CA SER A 10 -9.57 -6.83 2.09
C SER A 10 -8.87 -8.15 2.34
N THR A 11 -8.71 -8.53 3.60
CA THR A 11 -7.96 -9.72 4.01
C THR A 11 -8.50 -10.29 5.32
N PRO A 12 -8.43 -11.62 5.53
CA PRO A 12 -8.67 -12.22 6.85
C PRO A 12 -7.53 -11.96 7.85
N HIS A 13 -6.39 -11.43 7.40
CA HIS A 13 -5.26 -11.15 8.28
C HIS A 13 -5.49 -9.92 9.15
N THR A 14 -4.87 -9.92 10.33
CA THR A 14 -4.86 -8.76 11.22
C THR A 14 -3.88 -7.69 10.71
N PRO A 15 -4.07 -6.41 11.06
CA PRO A 15 -3.11 -5.35 10.73
C PRO A 15 -1.67 -5.69 11.14
N HIS A 16 -1.47 -6.29 12.32
CA HIS A 16 -0.16 -6.76 12.78
C HIS A 16 0.47 -7.76 11.82
N HIS A 17 -0.31 -8.74 11.35
CA HIS A 17 0.22 -9.74 10.42
C HIS A 17 0.63 -9.09 9.09
N VAL A 18 -0.18 -8.19 8.55
CA VAL A 18 0.13 -7.47 7.31
C VAL A 18 1.38 -6.59 7.48
N LEU A 19 1.52 -5.88 8.61
CA LEU A 19 2.72 -5.11 8.91
C LEU A 19 3.96 -5.99 9.03
N ALA A 20 3.84 -7.16 9.64
CA ALA A 20 4.94 -8.11 9.76
C ALA A 20 5.46 -8.56 8.38
N LEU A 21 4.57 -8.79 7.40
CA LEU A 21 4.96 -9.11 6.02
C LEU A 21 5.77 -7.98 5.39
N VAL A 22 5.34 -6.73 5.56
CA VAL A 22 6.08 -5.57 5.05
C VAL A 22 7.44 -5.44 5.72
N ARG A 23 7.52 -5.64 7.03
CA ARG A 23 8.80 -5.55 7.75
C ARG A 23 9.78 -6.62 7.30
N GLU A 24 9.30 -7.86 7.18
CA GLU A 24 10.10 -8.99 6.74
C GLU A 24 10.66 -8.75 5.34
N SER A 25 9.82 -8.27 4.41
CA SER A 25 10.23 -8.01 3.03
C SER A 25 11.26 -6.89 2.91
N LEU A 26 11.15 -5.89 3.78
CA LEU A 26 12.05 -4.73 3.81
C LEU A 26 13.27 -4.92 4.74
N GLY A 27 13.40 -6.07 5.39
CA GLY A 27 14.46 -6.32 6.38
C GLY A 27 14.43 -5.35 7.56
N LEU A 28 13.26 -4.80 7.90
CA LEU A 28 13.10 -3.87 9.01
C LEU A 28 13.12 -4.63 10.34
N PRO A 29 13.81 -4.12 11.37
CA PRO A 29 13.84 -4.77 12.67
C PRO A 29 12.43 -4.87 13.27
N PRO A 30 12.15 -5.85 14.14
CA PRO A 30 10.90 -5.90 14.90
C PRO A 30 10.79 -4.67 15.81
N GLY A 31 9.55 -4.22 16.04
CA GLY A 31 9.25 -2.93 16.64
C GLY A 31 8.70 -3.13 18.05
N PRO A 32 8.63 -2.05 18.85
CA PRO A 32 8.00 -2.13 20.14
C PRO A 32 6.52 -2.55 19.98
N ARG A 33 6.04 -3.43 20.87
CA ARG A 33 4.61 -3.78 20.97
C ARG A 33 3.86 -2.58 21.56
N ALA A 34 3.53 -1.61 20.72
CA ALA A 34 2.73 -0.43 21.05
C ALA A 34 1.29 -0.61 20.52
N PRO A 35 0.28 0.13 21.05
CA PRO A 35 -1.11 0.03 20.60
C PRO A 35 -1.32 0.44 19.14
N HIS A 36 -0.39 1.22 18.58
CA HIS A 36 -0.25 1.46 17.15
C HIS A 36 1.08 0.85 16.71
N GLU A 37 1.02 -0.08 15.77
CA GLU A 37 2.21 -0.77 15.34
C GLU A 37 2.88 0.00 14.22
N GLU A 38 4.09 0.47 14.53
CA GLU A 38 4.90 1.25 13.62
C GLU A 38 6.15 0.47 13.21
N ALA A 39 6.56 0.67 11.97
CA ALA A 39 7.85 0.28 11.44
C ALA A 39 8.51 1.49 10.80
N ALA A 40 9.79 1.70 11.11
CA ALA A 40 10.56 2.81 10.56
C ALA A 40 11.74 2.26 9.75
N GLY A 41 11.90 2.81 8.56
CA GLY A 41 13.05 2.61 7.68
C GLY A 41 13.64 3.95 7.24
N PRO A 42 14.70 3.94 6.41
CA PRO A 42 15.35 5.17 5.95
C PRO A 42 14.41 6.09 5.15
N GLY A 43 13.87 7.13 5.78
CA GLY A 43 12.94 8.08 5.15
C GLY A 43 11.51 7.55 4.95
N LEU A 44 11.15 6.47 5.65
CA LEU A 44 9.85 5.81 5.56
C LEU A 44 9.37 5.45 6.97
N LEU A 45 8.17 5.89 7.32
CA LEU A 45 7.42 5.41 8.48
C LEU A 45 6.19 4.65 7.98
N ILE A 46 5.87 3.53 8.62
CA ILE A 46 4.76 2.64 8.25
C ILE A 46 3.95 2.40 9.51
N ALA A 47 2.64 2.59 9.46
CA ALA A 47 1.72 2.15 10.50
C ALA A 47 0.65 1.23 9.93
N ALA A 48 0.18 0.28 10.73
CA ALA A 48 -0.92 -0.59 10.36
C ALA A 48 -2.09 -0.46 11.34
N GLY A 49 -3.31 -0.43 10.81
CA GLY A 49 -4.53 -0.36 11.61
C GLY A 49 -5.75 -0.93 10.90
N PRO A 50 -6.88 -1.08 11.63
CA PRO A 50 -8.15 -1.37 11.00
C PRO A 50 -8.64 -0.17 10.18
N VAL A 51 -9.33 -0.44 9.07
CA VAL A 51 -9.91 0.64 8.26
C VAL A 51 -11.10 1.28 9.00
N ALA A 52 -11.08 2.61 9.13
CA ALA A 52 -12.18 3.38 9.73
C ALA A 52 -13.51 3.09 9.02
N GLN A 53 -14.62 3.09 9.77
CA GLN A 53 -15.94 2.72 9.23
C GLN A 53 -16.37 3.62 8.05
N ALA A 54 -16.17 4.93 8.16
CA ALA A 54 -16.47 5.87 7.07
C ALA A 54 -15.66 5.56 5.80
N THR A 55 -14.36 5.28 5.95
CA THR A 55 -13.48 4.89 4.83
C THR A 55 -13.93 3.57 4.21
N ARG A 56 -14.35 2.58 5.01
CA ARG A 56 -14.89 1.31 4.50
C ARG A 56 -16.12 1.52 3.62
N GLN A 57 -17.09 2.30 4.09
CA GLN A 57 -18.33 2.58 3.36
C GLN A 57 -18.06 3.34 2.05
N TRP A 58 -17.16 4.32 2.11
CA TRP A 58 -16.76 5.06 0.92
C TRP A 58 -16.05 4.17 -0.10
N MET A 59 -15.13 3.31 0.32
CA MET A 59 -14.46 2.37 -0.60
C MET A 59 -15.40 1.31 -1.17
N GLU A 60 -16.36 0.84 -0.39
CA GLU A 60 -17.40 -0.06 -0.91
C GLU A 60 -18.22 0.62 -2.00
N THR A 61 -18.54 1.91 -1.83
CA THR A 61 -19.30 2.69 -2.82
C THR A 61 -18.47 3.01 -4.07
N SER A 62 -17.22 3.44 -3.91
CA SER A 62 -16.37 3.91 -5.01
C SER A 62 -15.68 2.77 -5.77
N LEU A 63 -15.24 1.73 -5.06
CA LEU A 63 -14.41 0.65 -5.61
C LEU A 63 -15.09 -0.73 -5.54
N GLY A 64 -16.21 -0.85 -4.83
CA GLY A 64 -16.98 -2.09 -4.76
C GLY A 64 -16.32 -3.20 -3.93
N PHE A 65 -15.47 -2.86 -2.97
CA PHE A 65 -14.94 -3.81 -1.99
C PHE A 65 -14.76 -3.14 -0.61
N THR A 66 -14.76 -3.95 0.45
CA THR A 66 -14.65 -3.46 1.83
C THR A 66 -13.28 -3.87 2.41
N PRO A 67 -12.30 -2.96 2.48
CA PRO A 67 -10.99 -3.29 3.06
C PRO A 67 -11.10 -3.48 4.57
N SER A 68 -10.26 -4.35 5.11
CA SER A 68 -10.17 -4.65 6.56
C SER A 68 -8.92 -4.04 7.21
N VAL A 69 -7.83 -3.92 6.46
CA VAL A 69 -6.54 -3.39 6.92
C VAL A 69 -6.15 -2.14 6.14
N ASP A 70 -5.65 -1.14 6.86
CA ASP A 70 -5.04 0.10 6.35
C ASP A 70 -3.55 0.11 6.75
N LEU A 71 -2.66 0.25 5.77
CA LEU A 71 -1.26 0.59 5.97
C LEU A 71 -1.05 2.04 5.56
N GLN A 72 -0.57 2.85 6.49
CA GLN A 72 -0.24 4.24 6.27
C GLN A 72 1.27 4.36 6.14
N PHE A 73 1.72 5.05 5.09
CA PHE A 73 3.13 5.30 4.85
C PHE A 73 3.39 6.80 4.81
N TRP A 74 4.34 7.24 5.62
CA TRP A 74 4.87 8.59 5.56
C TRP A 74 6.27 8.57 4.98
N VAL A 75 6.41 9.19 3.81
CA VAL A 75 7.66 9.27 3.05
C VAL A 75 8.28 10.65 3.24
N GLU A 76 9.55 10.71 3.60
CA GLU A 76 10.28 11.99 3.65
C GLU A 76 10.50 12.53 2.22
N GLU A 77 10.06 13.76 1.94
CA GLU A 77 10.16 14.36 0.60
C GLU A 77 11.58 14.31 0.02
N ARG A 78 12.61 14.59 0.84
CA ARG A 78 14.02 14.60 0.43
C ARG A 78 14.52 13.22 -0.01
N ARG A 79 13.85 12.16 0.40
CA ARG A 79 14.16 10.75 0.09
C ARG A 79 13.04 10.08 -0.70
N ARG A 80 12.17 10.86 -1.34
CA ARG A 80 10.96 10.36 -2.01
C ARG A 80 11.23 9.21 -2.97
N HIS A 81 12.22 9.34 -3.86
CA HIS A 81 12.49 8.33 -4.88
C HIS A 81 12.88 6.96 -4.30
N PRO A 82 13.91 6.85 -3.44
CA PRO A 82 14.25 5.57 -2.82
C PRO A 82 13.15 5.07 -1.87
N ALA A 83 12.56 5.94 -1.05
CA ALA A 83 11.53 5.54 -0.09
C ALA A 83 10.23 5.06 -0.77
N LEU A 84 9.84 5.65 -1.91
CA LEU A 84 8.70 5.18 -2.70
C LEU A 84 8.95 3.81 -3.29
N THR A 85 10.17 3.53 -3.77
CA THR A 85 10.53 2.20 -4.26
C THR A 85 10.44 1.16 -3.13
N THR A 86 10.97 1.49 -1.95
CA THR A 86 10.84 0.65 -0.75
C THR A 86 9.38 0.44 -0.34
N LEU A 87 8.55 1.48 -0.38
CA LEU A 87 7.10 1.36 -0.13
C LEU A 87 6.45 0.39 -1.12
N LEU A 88 6.72 0.54 -2.42
CA LEU A 88 6.15 -0.32 -3.46
C LEU A 88 6.60 -1.77 -3.30
N GLN A 89 7.86 -2.03 -2.91
CA GLN A 89 8.32 -3.38 -2.57
C GLN A 89 7.50 -3.99 -1.42
N GLY A 90 7.26 -3.22 -0.36
CA GLY A 90 6.42 -3.64 0.76
C GLY A 90 4.98 -3.96 0.34
N VAL A 91 4.37 -3.07 -0.45
CA VAL A 91 3.00 -3.24 -0.96
C VAL A 91 2.89 -4.46 -1.88
N LEU A 92 3.80 -4.61 -2.83
CA LEU A 92 3.81 -5.74 -3.77
C LEU A 92 4.01 -7.07 -3.05
N GLU A 93 4.86 -7.12 -2.01
CA GLU A 93 5.02 -8.34 -1.22
C GLU A 93 3.72 -8.71 -0.48
N VAL A 94 3.03 -7.72 0.10
CA VAL A 94 1.73 -7.97 0.75
C VAL A 94 0.73 -8.50 -0.26
N LEU A 95 0.66 -7.93 -1.46
CA LEU A 95 -0.22 -8.42 -2.53
C LEU A 95 0.14 -9.86 -2.91
N HIS A 96 1.43 -10.16 -3.08
CA HIS A 96 1.88 -11.49 -3.44
C HIS A 96 1.50 -12.56 -2.40
N ARG A 97 1.62 -12.25 -1.11
CA ARG A 97 1.35 -13.19 -0.01
C ARG A 97 -0.09 -13.21 0.48
N THR A 98 -0.86 -12.15 0.23
CA THR A 98 -2.20 -11.98 0.78
C THR A 98 -3.22 -11.88 -0.36
N PRO A 99 -4.18 -12.82 -0.47
CA PRO A 99 -5.27 -12.68 -1.43
C PRO A 99 -6.25 -11.58 -0.99
N GLY A 100 -6.95 -11.00 -1.96
CA GLY A 100 -8.08 -10.08 -1.73
C GLY A 100 -7.95 -8.74 -2.46
N ASP A 101 -9.04 -7.99 -2.51
CA ASP A 101 -9.04 -6.70 -3.22
C ASP A 101 -8.24 -5.66 -2.45
N ALA A 102 -7.51 -4.81 -3.16
CA ALA A 102 -6.59 -3.86 -2.56
C ALA A 102 -6.43 -2.60 -3.39
N VAL A 103 -6.05 -1.50 -2.74
CA VAL A 103 -5.79 -0.23 -3.41
C VAL A 103 -4.65 0.51 -2.71
N LEU A 104 -3.78 1.15 -3.48
CA LEU A 104 -2.78 2.10 -3.00
C LEU A 104 -3.15 3.50 -3.47
N VAL A 105 -3.28 4.44 -2.55
CA VAL A 105 -3.56 5.84 -2.85
C VAL A 105 -2.47 6.77 -2.33
N PHE A 106 -2.25 7.86 -3.06
CA PHE A 106 -1.40 8.98 -2.66
C PHE A 106 -2.25 10.19 -2.32
N GLY A 107 -2.01 10.79 -1.15
CA GLY A 107 -2.75 11.96 -0.69
C GLY A 107 -4.26 11.72 -0.52
N GLY A 108 -4.69 10.47 -0.34
CA GLY A 108 -6.10 10.08 -0.19
C GLY A 108 -6.93 10.02 -1.48
N GLU A 109 -6.45 10.58 -2.58
CA GLU A 109 -7.24 10.77 -3.81
C GLU A 109 -6.64 10.04 -5.02
N SER A 110 -5.32 10.10 -5.20
CA SER A 110 -4.67 9.58 -6.41
C SER A 110 -4.41 8.09 -6.30
N VAL A 111 -5.15 7.28 -7.08
CA VAL A 111 -4.94 5.83 -7.14
C VAL A 111 -3.65 5.51 -7.89
N LEU A 112 -2.73 4.80 -7.25
CA LEU A 112 -1.48 4.35 -7.85
C LEU A 112 -1.56 2.89 -8.32
N LEU A 113 -2.33 2.08 -7.61
CA LEU A 113 -2.52 0.65 -7.85
C LEU A 113 -3.89 0.24 -7.36
N LEU A 114 -4.55 -0.65 -8.11
CA LEU A 114 -5.80 -1.30 -7.73
C LEU A 114 -5.72 -2.78 -8.07
N ARG A 115 -5.90 -3.65 -7.08
CA ARG A 115 -6.16 -5.08 -7.31
C ARG A 115 -7.63 -5.36 -7.07
N ARG A 116 -8.33 -5.88 -8.08
CA ARG A 116 -9.75 -6.20 -7.99
C ARG A 116 -10.06 -7.53 -8.68
N ALA A 117 -10.74 -8.43 -7.99
CA ALA A 117 -11.11 -9.76 -8.48
C ALA A 117 -9.91 -10.52 -9.08
N GLY A 118 -8.72 -10.38 -8.48
CA GLY A 118 -7.48 -11.00 -8.94
C GLY A 118 -6.74 -10.27 -10.06
N HIS A 119 -7.29 -9.19 -10.61
CA HIS A 119 -6.63 -8.37 -11.62
C HIS A 119 -5.85 -7.22 -10.98
N LEU A 120 -4.56 -7.11 -11.28
CA LEU A 120 -3.70 -6.02 -10.82
C LEU A 120 -3.63 -4.91 -11.88
N LEU A 121 -4.11 -3.72 -11.53
CA LEU A 121 -4.08 -2.52 -12.35
C LEU A 121 -3.08 -1.53 -11.76
N LEU A 122 -2.17 -1.02 -12.59
CA LEU A 122 -1.17 -0.03 -12.21
C LEU A 122 -1.44 1.27 -12.96
N ASP A 123 -1.45 2.40 -12.24
CA ASP A 123 -1.78 3.68 -12.84
C ASP A 123 -0.67 4.21 -13.77
N SER A 124 -0.92 4.28 -15.07
CA SER A 124 0.08 4.79 -16.03
C SER A 124 0.21 6.33 -16.06
N GLY A 125 -0.72 7.06 -15.44
CA GLY A 125 -0.80 8.53 -15.52
C GLY A 125 0.05 9.27 -14.47
N THR A 126 0.36 8.63 -13.35
CA THR A 126 1.05 9.23 -12.20
C THR A 126 2.57 9.34 -12.36
N GLY A 127 3.16 8.64 -13.33
CA GLY A 127 4.62 8.54 -13.49
C GLY A 127 5.32 7.76 -12.36
N VAL A 128 4.56 7.12 -11.46
CA VAL A 128 5.12 6.30 -10.37
C VAL A 128 5.75 5.01 -10.90
N TRP A 129 5.17 4.40 -11.92
CA TRP A 129 5.63 3.11 -12.46
C TRP A 129 6.73 3.28 -13.51
N THR A 130 7.96 3.52 -13.05
CA THR A 130 9.17 3.48 -13.89
C THR A 130 9.50 2.03 -14.29
N GLN A 131 10.34 1.82 -15.31
CA GLN A 131 10.80 0.47 -15.69
C GLN A 131 11.42 -0.30 -14.52
N GLU A 132 12.20 0.39 -13.68
CA GLU A 132 12.82 -0.20 -12.48
C GLU A 132 11.77 -0.70 -11.48
N ARG A 133 10.66 0.04 -11.31
CA ARG A 133 9.57 -0.35 -10.39
C ARG A 133 8.66 -1.41 -10.99
N LEU A 134 8.45 -1.39 -12.31
CA LEU A 134 7.72 -2.43 -13.02
C LEU A 134 8.44 -3.77 -12.96
N ALA A 135 9.77 -3.77 -12.96
CA ALA A 135 10.57 -4.99 -12.79
C ALA A 135 10.40 -5.66 -11.41
N LEU A 136 9.79 -4.98 -10.43
CA LEU A 136 9.46 -5.54 -9.12
C LEU A 136 8.10 -6.27 -9.10
N VAL A 137 7.28 -6.08 -10.14
CA VAL A 137 5.92 -6.62 -10.18
C VAL A 137 5.98 -8.05 -10.71
N ASN A 138 5.85 -9.03 -9.81
CA ASN A 138 5.90 -10.45 -10.15
C ASN A 138 4.57 -10.99 -10.71
N ASP A 139 3.46 -10.32 -10.40
CA ASP A 139 2.13 -10.72 -10.85
C ASP A 139 1.80 -10.12 -12.22
N SER A 140 0.92 -10.79 -12.98
CA SER A 140 0.36 -10.23 -14.20
C SER A 140 -0.37 -8.92 -13.90
N TYR A 141 -0.01 -7.86 -14.62
CA TYR A 141 -0.59 -6.53 -14.43
C TYR A 141 -1.03 -5.89 -15.75
N GLU A 142 -1.94 -4.93 -15.64
CA GLU A 142 -2.34 -4.03 -16.73
C GLU A 142 -1.99 -2.59 -16.36
N LEU A 143 -1.36 -1.87 -17.29
CA LEU A 143 -1.15 -0.43 -17.17
C LEU A 143 -2.36 0.30 -17.73
N LYS A 144 -2.99 1.13 -16.90
CA LYS A 144 -4.18 1.88 -17.27
C LYS A 144 -4.21 3.21 -16.55
N VAL A 145 -4.85 4.23 -17.13
CA VAL A 145 -5.16 5.45 -16.40
C VAL A 145 -6.32 5.18 -15.45
N LEU A 146 -6.06 5.25 -14.15
CA LEU A 146 -7.05 5.06 -13.10
C LEU A 146 -7.66 6.41 -12.71
N PRO A 147 -8.98 6.46 -12.48
CA PRO A 147 -9.60 7.66 -11.95
C PRO A 147 -9.15 7.91 -10.50
N PRO A 148 -9.11 9.17 -10.04
CA PRO A 148 -8.99 9.46 -8.62
C PRO A 148 -10.23 8.98 -7.86
N LEU A 149 -10.10 8.83 -6.54
CA LEU A 149 -11.20 8.46 -5.66
C LEU A 149 -12.06 9.65 -5.23
#